data_AF-A0A520CV59-F1
#
_entry.id   AF-A0A520CV59-F1
#
_cell.length_a   1.000
_cell.length_b   1.000
_cell.length_c   1.000
_cell.angle_alpha   90.00
_cell.angle_beta   90.00
_cell.angle_gamma   90.00
#
_symmetry.space_group_name_H-M   'P 1'
#
loop_
_entity.id
_entity.type
_entity.pdbx_description
1 polymer ?
#
loop_
_entity_poly.entity_id
_entity_poly.type
_entity_poly.pdbx_seq_one_letter_code
_entity_poly.pdbx_strand_id
1 'polypeptide(L)'
;MKKIAILLSKNYKLLSVAAILDVFETVNKFHLASNKEAPFDIKILVSEDQLLKNEEAFGYKLNAISTDERMDLILMPAFTTDDMKQTLQENLVCIPHIIKQYDDGASLGTFCTG
;
A
#
# COMPACT_ATOMS: atom_id res chain seq x y z
N MET A 1 5.39 -16.53 3.21
CA MET A 1 4.33 -15.52 2.96
C MET A 1 4.96 -14.34 2.23
N LYS A 2 4.33 -13.84 1.16
CA LYS A 2 4.80 -12.68 0.38
C LYS A 2 4.34 -11.39 1.07
N LYS A 3 5.27 -10.46 1.28
CA LYS A 3 5.00 -9.16 1.90
C LYS A 3 4.49 -8.20 0.85
N ILE A 4 3.20 -7.87 0.92
CA ILE A 4 2.59 -6.92 0.01
C ILE A 4 2.19 -5.68 0.77
N ALA A 5 2.44 -4.53 0.18
CA ALA A 5 2.10 -3.24 0.75
C ALA A 5 1.11 -2.50 -0.15
N ILE A 6 0.15 -1.81 0.47
CA ILE A 6 -0.67 -0.80 -0.20
C ILE A 6 -0.23 0.55 0.34
N LEU A 7 0.22 1.44 -0.56
CA LEU A 7 0.58 2.81 -0.20
C LEU A 7 -0.68 3.68 -0.19
N LEU A 8 -1.12 4.16 0.97
CA LEU A 8 -2.18 5.18 1.04
C LEU A 8 -1.57 6.56 0.83
N SER A 9 -1.37 6.93 -0.43
CA SER A 9 -0.99 8.29 -0.81
C SER A 9 -2.05 9.32 -0.36
N LYS A 10 -1.66 10.58 -0.16
CA LYS A 10 -2.64 11.66 -0.04
C LYS A 10 -3.57 11.67 -1.25
N ASN A 11 -4.85 11.90 -0.99
CA ASN A 11 -5.93 11.88 -1.99
C ASN A 11 -6.11 10.53 -2.71
N TYR A 12 -5.86 9.40 -2.05
CA TYR A 12 -6.17 8.08 -2.61
C TYR A 12 -7.68 7.89 -2.82
N LYS A 13 -8.06 7.15 -3.87
CA LYS A 13 -9.44 6.74 -4.15
C LYS A 13 -9.80 5.55 -3.27
N LEU A 14 -10.68 5.77 -2.29
CA LEU A 14 -11.12 4.76 -1.32
C LEU A 14 -11.54 3.43 -1.95
N LEU A 15 -12.34 3.47 -3.02
CA LEU A 15 -12.83 2.28 -3.72
C LEU A 15 -11.70 1.45 -4.33
N SER A 16 -10.63 2.11 -4.77
CA SER A 16 -9.43 1.47 -5.28
C SER A 16 -8.82 0.59 -4.18
N VAL A 17 -8.60 1.17 -3.00
CA VAL A 17 -7.98 0.47 -1.85
C VAL A 17 -8.84 -0.70 -1.38
N ALA A 18 -10.14 -0.48 -1.23
CA ALA A 18 -11.08 -1.52 -0.81
C ALA A 18 -11.08 -2.71 -1.78
N ALA A 19 -11.08 -2.45 -3.09
CA ALA A 19 -11.10 -3.50 -4.10
C ALA A 19 -9.85 -4.39 -4.03
N ILE A 20 -8.66 -3.80 -3.87
CA ILE A 20 -7.43 -4.59 -3.85
C ILE A 20 -7.26 -5.35 -2.53
N LEU A 21 -7.69 -4.77 -1.40
CA LEU A 21 -7.74 -5.47 -0.11
C LEU A 21 -8.63 -6.70 -0.18
N ASP A 22 -9.86 -6.55 -0.71
CA ASP A 22 -10.81 -7.65 -0.82
C ASP A 22 -10.25 -8.83 -1.63
N VAL A 23 -9.50 -8.55 -2.71
CA VAL A 23 -8.84 -9.58 -3.52
C VAL A 23 -7.80 -10.36 -2.70
N PHE A 24 -6.86 -9.68 -2.05
CA PHE A 24 -5.78 -10.35 -1.32
C PHE A 24 -6.27 -11.03 -0.04
N GLU A 25 -7.20 -10.41 0.68
CA GLU A 25 -7.85 -11.00 1.85
C GLU A 25 -8.66 -12.25 1.49
N THR A 26 -9.39 -12.22 0.37
CA THR A 26 -10.15 -13.37 -0.10
C THR A 26 -9.23 -14.54 -0.44
N VAL A 27 -8.09 -14.29 -1.09
CA VAL A 27 -7.10 -15.36 -1.35
C VAL A 27 -6.55 -15.93 -0.03
N ASN A 28 -6.19 -15.07 0.92
CA ASN A 28 -5.76 -15.50 2.25
C ASN A 28 -6.84 -16.36 2.94
N LYS A 29 -8.10 -15.93 2.91
CA LYS A 29 -9.24 -16.64 3.48
C LYS A 29 -9.42 -18.03 2.87
N PHE A 30 -9.32 -18.17 1.54
CA PHE A 30 -9.45 -19.48 0.88
C PHE A 30 -8.32 -20.45 1.25
N HIS A 31 -7.09 -19.94 1.39
CA HIS A 31 -5.96 -20.74 1.85
C HIS A 31 -6.15 -21.24 3.29
N LEU A 32 -6.52 -20.34 4.20
CA LEU A 32 -6.75 -20.67 5.61
C LEU A 32 -7.91 -21.66 5.77
N ALA A 33 -9.01 -21.48 5.03
CA ALA A 33 -10.14 -22.42 5.02
C ALA A 33 -9.74 -23.83 4.54
N SER A 34 -8.66 -23.94 3.77
CA SER A 34 -8.10 -25.20 3.30
C SER A 34 -6.98 -25.75 4.22
N ASN A 35 -6.85 -25.23 5.45
CA ASN A 35 -5.76 -25.52 6.39
C ASN A 35 -4.36 -25.30 5.82
N LYS A 36 -4.21 -24.30 4.92
CA LYS A 36 -2.92 -23.85 4.39
C LYS A 36 -2.55 -22.50 5.00
N GLU A 37 -1.27 -22.16 4.96
CA GLU A 37 -0.81 -20.82 5.34
C GLU A 37 -1.34 -19.75 4.37
N ALA A 38 -1.61 -18.56 4.92
CA ALA A 38 -1.93 -17.39 4.11
C ALA A 38 -0.75 -17.06 3.17
N PRO A 39 -0.98 -16.88 1.87
CA PRO A 39 0.09 -16.56 0.94
C PRO A 39 0.60 -15.12 1.09
N PHE A 40 -0.21 -14.18 1.60
CA PHE A 40 0.13 -12.76 1.65
C PHE A 40 0.12 -12.17 3.07
N ASP A 41 1.18 -11.43 3.39
CA ASP A 41 1.31 -10.56 4.56
C ASP A 41 1.00 -9.15 4.07
N ILE A 42 -0.20 -8.66 4.38
CA ILE A 42 -0.73 -7.41 3.84
C ILE A 42 -0.40 -6.27 4.80
N LYS A 43 0.29 -5.25 4.30
CA LYS A 43 0.67 -4.06 5.05
C LYS A 43 0.11 -2.79 4.43
N ILE A 44 -0.20 -1.82 5.27
CA ILE A 44 -0.59 -0.49 4.83
C ILE A 44 0.56 0.46 5.13
N LEU A 45 1.07 1.11 4.07
CA LEU A 45 2.14 2.11 4.15
C LEU A 45 1.55 3.50 4.01
N VAL A 46 2.03 4.43 4.81
CA VAL A 46 1.62 5.85 4.82
C VAL A 46 2.82 6.76 5.01
N SER A 47 2.68 8.05 4.70
CA SER A 47 3.69 9.03 5.08
C SER A 47 3.73 9.24 6.60
N GLU A 48 4.86 9.69 7.13
CA GLU A 48 5.08 9.91 8.56
C GLU A 48 4.05 10.89 9.14
N ASP A 49 3.68 11.94 8.38
CA ASP A 49 2.68 12.92 8.81
C ASP A 49 1.26 12.32 8.88
N GLN A 50 0.96 11.28 8.11
CA GLN A 50 -0.29 10.55 8.22
C GLN A 50 -0.28 9.57 9.39
N LEU A 51 0.85 8.93 9.65
CA LEU A 51 1.02 8.01 10.79
C LEU A 51 0.85 8.74 12.15
N LEU A 52 1.21 10.03 12.21
CA LEU A 52 0.97 10.86 13.40
C LEU A 52 -0.51 11.17 13.65
N LYS A 53 -1.37 11.04 12.62
CA LYS A 53 -2.80 11.38 12.70
C LYS A 53 -3.67 10.18 12.99
N ASN A 54 -3.29 9.01 12.46
CA ASN A 54 -4.01 7.77 12.64
C ASN A 54 -3.01 6.62 12.79
N GLU A 55 -3.32 5.67 13.66
CA GLU A 55 -2.50 4.46 13.85
C GLU A 55 -3.02 3.26 13.05
N GLU A 56 -4.28 3.32 12.60
CA GLU A 56 -4.96 2.25 11.87
C GLU A 56 -5.86 2.77 10.74
N ALA A 57 -6.03 1.96 9.70
CA ALA A 57 -7.05 2.13 8.67
C ALA A 57 -7.44 0.78 8.08
N PHE A 58 -8.71 0.60 7.71
CA PHE A 58 -9.22 -0.64 7.09
C PHE A 58 -9.03 -1.90 7.95
N GLY A 59 -8.88 -1.76 9.28
CA GLY A 59 -8.57 -2.89 10.17
C GLY A 59 -7.08 -3.29 10.19
N TYR A 60 -6.21 -2.52 9.54
CA TYR A 60 -4.76 -2.71 9.54
C TYR A 60 -4.07 -1.62 10.34
N LYS A 61 -2.99 -1.99 11.05
CA LYS A 61 -2.03 -1.02 11.57
C LYS A 61 -1.29 -0.35 10.43
N LEU A 62 -1.15 0.97 10.53
CA LEU A 62 -0.40 1.76 9.58
C LEU A 62 1.11 1.65 9.88
N ASN A 63 1.91 1.67 8.81
CA ASN A 63 3.37 1.64 8.89
C ASN A 63 3.92 2.81 8.07
N ALA A 64 5.06 3.36 8.49
CA ALA A 64 5.72 4.40 7.72
C ALA A 64 6.25 3.85 6.39
N ILE A 65 6.11 4.62 5.31
CA ILE A 65 6.71 4.33 4.00
C ILE A 65 8.25 4.32 4.07
N SER A 66 8.84 5.01 5.05
CA SER A 66 10.28 4.97 5.34
C SER A 66 10.77 3.68 6.01
N THR A 67 9.91 2.70 6.26
CA THR A 67 10.29 1.41 6.85
C THR A 67 11.48 0.76 6.13
N ASP A 68 12.42 0.23 6.90
CA ASP A 68 13.54 -0.57 6.38
C ASP A 68 13.11 -2.01 6.03
N GLU A 69 11.88 -2.38 6.36
CA GLU A 69 11.36 -3.67 5.95
C GLU A 69 11.11 -3.69 4.44
N ARG A 70 11.86 -4.55 3.73
CA ARG A 70 11.66 -4.76 2.30
C ARG A 70 10.33 -5.46 2.02
N MET A 71 9.55 -4.88 1.09
CA MET A 71 8.34 -5.48 0.55
C MET A 71 8.65 -6.33 -0.70
N ASP A 72 7.85 -7.35 -0.97
CA ASP A 72 7.89 -8.08 -2.25
C ASP A 72 7.15 -7.31 -3.35
N LEU A 73 6.07 -6.60 -2.99
CA LEU A 73 5.22 -5.83 -3.89
C LEU A 73 4.66 -4.60 -3.17
N ILE A 74 4.74 -3.43 -3.79
CA ILE A 74 4.05 -2.20 -3.36
C ILE A 74 3.01 -1.83 -4.40
N LEU A 75 1.78 -1.61 -3.93
CA LEU A 75 0.61 -1.31 -4.74
C LEU A 75 0.14 0.12 -4.47
N MET A 76 0.05 0.92 -5.53
CA MET A 76 -0.35 2.33 -5.48
C MET A 76 -1.78 2.51 -6.02
N PRO A 77 -2.74 2.94 -5.18
CA PRO A 77 -4.11 3.19 -5.59
C PRO A 77 -4.25 4.40 -6.48
N ALA A 78 -5.37 4.45 -7.20
CA ALA A 78 -5.77 5.64 -7.94
C ALA A 78 -5.84 6.88 -7.05
N PHE A 79 -5.64 8.05 -7.63
CA PHE A 79 -5.92 9.33 -7.00
C PHE A 79 -7.39 9.75 -7.19
N THR A 80 -7.92 10.57 -6.29
CA THR A 80 -9.28 11.14 -6.39
C THR A 80 -9.37 12.38 -7.28
N THR A 81 -8.23 12.95 -7.66
CA THR A 81 -8.10 14.24 -8.32
C THR A 81 -7.59 14.10 -9.75
N ASP A 82 -7.97 15.06 -10.60
CA ASP A 82 -7.47 15.21 -11.97
C ASP A 82 -6.21 16.10 -12.03
N ASP A 83 -5.88 16.81 -10.94
CA ASP A 83 -4.64 17.61 -10.85
C ASP A 83 -3.46 16.73 -10.39
N MET A 84 -2.82 16.10 -11.37
CA MET A 84 -1.64 15.27 -11.13
C MET A 84 -0.45 16.05 -10.59
N LYS A 85 -0.32 17.34 -10.94
CA LYS A 85 0.82 18.15 -10.48
C LYS A 85 0.73 18.38 -8.99
N GLN A 86 -0.44 18.80 -8.50
CA GLN A 86 -0.68 18.97 -7.07
C GLN A 86 -0.56 17.63 -6.33
N THR A 87 -1.11 16.55 -6.91
CA THR A 87 -1.02 15.21 -6.31
C THR A 87 0.40 14.76 -6.06
N LEU A 88 1.26 14.91 -7.06
CA LEU A 88 2.68 14.56 -6.93
C LEU A 88 3.35 15.44 -5.87
N GLN A 89 3.07 16.74 -5.86
CA GLN A 89 3.60 17.68 -4.85
C GLN A 89 3.24 17.26 -3.42
N GLU A 90 1.99 16.88 -3.17
CA GLU A 90 1.53 16.47 -1.85
C GLU A 90 2.14 15.14 -1.38
N ASN A 91 2.52 14.29 -2.33
CA ASN A 91 3.09 12.96 -2.09
C ASN A 91 4.61 12.88 -2.29
N LEU A 92 5.30 14.02 -2.50
CA LEU A 92 6.75 14.06 -2.76
C LEU A 92 7.56 13.30 -1.72
N VAL A 93 7.14 13.33 -0.45
CA VAL A 93 7.82 12.65 0.66
C VAL A 93 7.87 11.12 0.48
N CYS A 94 6.90 10.53 -0.22
CA CYS A 94 6.85 9.09 -0.45
C CYS A 94 7.82 8.64 -1.55
N ILE A 95 8.15 9.51 -2.51
CA ILE A 95 8.87 9.14 -3.75
C ILE A 95 10.25 8.52 -3.46
N PRO A 96 11.12 9.10 -2.61
CA PRO A 96 12.43 8.51 -2.34
C PRO A 96 12.33 7.10 -1.75
N HIS A 97 11.31 6.85 -0.93
CA HIS A 97 11.11 5.56 -0.28
C HIS A 97 10.56 4.50 -1.23
N ILE A 98 9.70 4.89 -2.17
CA ILE A 98 9.24 4.01 -3.25
C ILE A 98 10.42 3.59 -4.13
N ILE A 99 11.27 4.56 -4.51
CA ILE A 99 12.49 4.29 -5.28
C ILE A 99 13.41 3.34 -4.52
N LYS A 100 13.69 3.60 -3.24
CA LYS A 100 14.50 2.71 -2.39
C LYS A 100 13.97 1.28 -2.38
N GLN A 101 12.67 1.09 -2.17
CA GLN A 101 12.07 -0.25 -2.16
C GLN A 101 12.20 -0.96 -3.51
N TYR A 102 12.04 -0.24 -4.62
CA TYR A 102 12.27 -0.80 -5.96
C TYR A 102 13.74 -1.19 -6.19
N ASP A 103 14.68 -0.32 -5.80
CA ASP A 103 16.12 -0.59 -5.90
C ASP A 103 16.52 -1.79 -5.02
N ASP A 104 15.87 -1.96 -3.88
CA ASP A 104 16.02 -3.12 -2.99
C ASP A 104 15.35 -4.40 -3.54
N GLY A 105 14.67 -4.30 -4.69
CA GLY A 105 14.09 -5.41 -5.45
C GLY A 105 12.62 -5.70 -5.15
N ALA A 106 11.85 -4.73 -4.64
CA ALA A 106 10.40 -4.82 -4.59
C ALA A 106 9.80 -4.62 -5.98
N SER A 107 8.74 -5.35 -6.30
CA SER A 107 7.91 -5.00 -7.47
C SER A 107 7.05 -3.78 -7.15
N LEU A 108 6.83 -2.91 -8.13
CA LEU A 108 5.84 -1.83 -8.03
C LEU A 108 4.67 -2.14 -8.94
N GLY A 109 3.45 -1.93 -8.44
CA GLY A 109 2.22 -2.05 -9.21
C GLY A 109 1.30 -0.87 -8.94
N THR A 110 0.58 -0.44 -9.96
CA THR A 110 -0.41 0.64 -9.82
C THR A 110 -1.74 0.18 -10.40
N PHE A 111 -2.82 0.73 -9.89
CA PHE A 111 -4.16 0.41 -10.36
C PHE A 111 -4.95 1.70 -10.56
N CYS A 112 -5.20 1.96 -11.85
CA CYS A 112 -5.71 3.23 -12.40
C CYS A 112 -4.63 4.33 -12.49
N THR A 113 -4.73 5.44 -11.76
CA THR A 113 -3.85 6.62 -11.93
C THR A 113 -2.66 6.69 -10.99
N GLY A 114 -2.52 5.71 -10.10
CA GLY A 114 -1.42 5.61 -9.14
C GLY A 114 -0.05 5.45 -9.79
#